data_AF-A0AA89HZQ0-F1
#
_entry.id   AF-A0AA89HZQ0-F1
#
_cell.length_a   1.000
_cell.length_b   1.000
_cell.length_c   1.000
_cell.angle_alpha   90.00
_cell.angle_beta   90.00
_cell.angle_gamma   90.00
#
_symmetry.space_group_name_H-M   'P 1'
#
loop_
_entity.id
_entity.type
_entity.pdbx_description
1 polymer ?
#
loop_
_entity_poly.entity_id
_entity_poly.type
_entity_poly.pdbx_seq_one_letter_code
_entity_poly.pdbx_strand_id
1 'polypeptide(L)'
;MPRDTTKKILADDSKIWLSKKQLLSQQTSRGLSEQITVSNITQQTAPKQWQMIKGQLTNQSVSYQPISFKKWQHDSRRSLIKSYQKTLHLITVAQANTALKKLGANFKISHLSDFIFLETKTGQVTINQGFIAKGNQLYAISTQYRDSNEPTTFNRGQLFTSHKIAANPTAKPVTLNHLNGTWIAADTTTSANDTGKMMVKDGFLYQQRYDSLERSAIQDLSQYSLMTLNQNTTYAAQKRAAAQADYELTPKSIASGDSIGYLYLFMNDHVLLRIGAGQTTSYQKTDSQLAASDLSQTNQIIFKQLDQQKPGEAASTITVKAGPAVVGMSKSLKYITDATAGQITKDIVISDIQNGQISIASESAQ
;
A
#
# COMPACT_ATOMS: atom_id res chain seq x y z
N MET A 1 -33.42 -9.20 2.64
CA MET A 1 -32.94 -8.77 1.32
C MET A 1 -31.43 -8.56 1.36
N PRO A 2 -30.63 -9.24 0.53
CA PRO A 2 -29.15 -9.09 0.51
C PRO A 2 -28.69 -7.65 0.23
N ARG A 3 -29.46 -6.90 -0.55
CA ARG A 3 -29.13 -5.53 -0.97
C ARG A 3 -29.12 -4.52 0.17
N ASP A 4 -30.14 -4.50 1.03
CA ASP A 4 -30.23 -3.53 2.13
C ASP A 4 -29.24 -3.85 3.24
N THR A 5 -29.01 -5.15 3.49
CA THR A 5 -27.92 -5.62 4.35
C THR A 5 -26.55 -5.19 3.79
N THR A 6 -26.34 -5.32 2.48
CA THR A 6 -25.12 -4.86 1.83
C THR A 6 -24.96 -3.35 1.98
N LYS A 7 -25.99 -2.55 1.67
CA LYS A 7 -25.94 -1.09 1.85
C LYS A 7 -25.60 -0.70 3.27
N LYS A 8 -26.21 -1.36 4.27
CA LYS A 8 -25.94 -1.11 5.69
C LYS A 8 -24.50 -1.46 6.07
N ILE A 9 -23.98 -2.62 5.64
CA ILE A 9 -22.60 -3.05 5.93
C ILE A 9 -21.58 -2.16 5.23
N LEU A 10 -21.90 -1.69 4.02
CA LEU A 10 -21.09 -0.75 3.26
C LEU A 10 -21.24 0.70 3.76
N ALA A 11 -22.18 1.00 4.65
CA ALA A 11 -22.38 2.32 5.26
C ALA A 11 -21.78 2.44 6.67
N ASP A 12 -21.18 1.35 7.18
CA ASP A 12 -20.54 1.26 8.50
C ASP A 12 -19.20 2.05 8.54
N ASP A 13 -18.47 2.02 9.66
CA ASP A 13 -17.16 2.68 9.79
C ASP A 13 -16.12 2.16 8.77
N SER A 14 -14.98 2.88 8.65
CA SER A 14 -13.91 2.56 7.67
C SER A 14 -13.48 1.09 7.73
N LYS A 15 -13.58 0.38 6.60
CA LYS A 15 -13.22 -1.05 6.46
C LYS A 15 -12.31 -1.28 5.26
N ILE A 16 -11.30 -2.11 5.44
CA ILE A 16 -10.45 -2.59 4.34
C ILE A 16 -10.85 -4.04 4.04
N TRP A 17 -11.19 -4.29 2.79
CA TRP A 17 -11.58 -5.58 2.26
C TRP A 17 -10.40 -6.14 1.48
N LEU A 18 -9.71 -7.12 2.09
CA LEU A 18 -8.55 -7.77 1.48
C LEU A 18 -9.00 -9.02 0.73
N SER A 19 -8.53 -9.19 -0.50
CA SER A 19 -8.90 -10.35 -1.31
C SER A 19 -8.32 -11.63 -0.73
N LYS A 20 -9.17 -12.64 -0.56
CA LYS A 20 -8.85 -13.93 0.05
C LYS A 20 -8.95 -15.08 -0.95
N LYS A 21 -9.93 -15.02 -1.85
CA LYS A 21 -10.15 -16.05 -2.87
C LYS A 21 -10.48 -15.41 -4.21
N GLN A 22 -10.09 -16.09 -5.28
CA GLN A 22 -10.48 -15.76 -6.64
C GLN A 22 -11.01 -17.01 -7.34
N LEU A 23 -12.05 -16.82 -8.15
CA LEU A 23 -12.62 -17.84 -9.03
C LEU A 23 -12.23 -17.56 -10.46
N LEU A 24 -11.67 -18.56 -11.13
CA LEU A 24 -11.31 -18.51 -12.54
C LEU A 24 -12.04 -19.61 -13.30
N SER A 25 -12.43 -19.35 -14.54
CA SER A 25 -12.92 -20.36 -15.47
C SER A 25 -12.45 -20.03 -16.88
N GLN A 26 -12.55 -20.98 -17.80
CA GLN A 26 -12.38 -20.69 -19.22
C GLN A 26 -13.63 -20.01 -19.81
N GLN A 27 -13.41 -19.04 -20.69
CA GLN A 27 -14.41 -18.42 -21.56
C GLN A 27 -14.12 -18.81 -22.98
N THR A 28 -15.11 -19.37 -23.68
CA THR A 28 -15.00 -19.75 -25.10
C THR A 28 -16.11 -19.08 -25.91
N SER A 29 -16.14 -19.30 -27.21
CA SER A 29 -17.23 -18.89 -28.10
C SER A 29 -18.59 -19.50 -27.74
N ARG A 30 -18.61 -20.54 -26.90
CA ARG A 30 -19.83 -21.20 -26.39
C ARG A 30 -20.27 -20.67 -25.01
N GLY A 31 -19.61 -19.62 -24.52
CA GLY A 31 -19.84 -19.04 -23.20
C GLY A 31 -18.82 -19.50 -22.16
N LEU A 32 -19.21 -19.39 -20.89
CA LEU A 32 -18.30 -19.60 -19.77
C LEU A 32 -18.36 -21.06 -19.27
N SER A 33 -17.21 -21.71 -19.18
CA SER A 33 -17.07 -23.10 -18.68
C SER A 33 -17.59 -23.25 -17.25
N GLU A 34 -18.32 -24.34 -16.99
CA GLU A 34 -18.80 -24.70 -15.66
C GLU A 34 -17.66 -25.16 -14.73
N GLN A 35 -16.51 -25.52 -15.30
CA GLN A 35 -15.31 -25.83 -14.53
C GLN A 35 -14.72 -24.53 -13.97
N ILE A 36 -14.81 -24.38 -12.66
CA ILE A 36 -14.33 -23.22 -11.91
C ILE A 36 -13.17 -23.64 -11.02
N THR A 37 -12.01 -23.06 -11.27
CA THR A 37 -10.83 -23.14 -10.42
C THR A 37 -10.96 -22.13 -9.27
N VAL A 38 -10.74 -22.59 -8.05
CA VAL A 38 -10.69 -21.75 -6.85
C VAL A 38 -9.24 -21.58 -6.44
N SER A 39 -8.77 -20.34 -6.39
CA SER A 39 -7.42 -20.01 -5.92
C SER A 39 -7.53 -19.21 -4.64
N ASN A 40 -6.81 -19.65 -3.60
CA ASN A 40 -6.57 -18.81 -2.43
C ASN A 40 -5.50 -17.79 -2.80
N ILE A 41 -5.74 -16.53 -2.46
CA ILE A 41 -4.75 -15.47 -2.65
C ILE A 41 -3.90 -15.43 -1.38
N THR A 42 -2.61 -15.79 -1.52
CA THR A 42 -1.65 -15.75 -0.42
C THR A 42 -1.07 -14.35 -0.26
N GLN A 43 -0.50 -14.07 0.91
CA GLN A 43 0.03 -12.75 1.30
C GLN A 43 1.11 -12.20 0.33
N GLN A 44 1.79 -13.07 -0.43
CA GLN A 44 2.89 -12.69 -1.33
C GLN A 44 2.43 -12.20 -2.73
N THR A 45 1.22 -12.54 -3.18
CA THR A 45 0.69 -12.03 -4.45
C THR A 45 -0.06 -10.73 -4.19
N ALA A 46 0.32 -9.62 -4.83
CA ALA A 46 -0.27 -8.30 -4.65
C ALA A 46 -1.82 -8.35 -4.65
N PRO A 47 -2.50 -8.39 -3.48
CA PRO A 47 -3.92 -8.68 -3.48
C PRO A 47 -4.69 -7.45 -3.93
N LYS A 48 -5.75 -7.65 -4.72
CA LYS A 48 -6.73 -6.59 -4.98
C LYS A 48 -7.38 -6.20 -3.65
N GLN A 49 -7.58 -4.91 -3.42
CA GLN A 49 -8.21 -4.39 -2.21
C GLN A 49 -9.40 -3.50 -2.56
N TRP A 50 -10.44 -3.56 -1.74
CA TRP A 50 -11.47 -2.54 -1.70
C TRP A 50 -11.40 -1.86 -0.34
N GLN A 51 -11.53 -0.54 -0.32
CA GLN A 51 -11.65 0.21 0.92
C GLN A 51 -13.04 0.82 0.96
N MET A 52 -13.63 0.86 2.14
CA MET A 52 -14.85 1.59 2.37
C MET A 52 -14.54 2.68 3.39
N ILE A 53 -14.76 3.93 3.03
CA ILE A 53 -14.53 5.10 3.88
C ILE A 53 -15.81 5.92 3.86
N LYS A 54 -16.48 6.08 5.01
CA LYS A 54 -17.71 6.88 5.17
C LYS A 54 -18.79 6.56 4.12
N GLY A 55 -19.08 5.27 3.91
CA GLY A 55 -20.10 4.84 2.93
C GLY A 55 -19.63 4.82 1.47
N GLN A 56 -18.36 5.14 1.20
CA GLN A 56 -17.81 5.21 -0.15
C GLN A 56 -16.86 4.04 -0.42
N LEU A 57 -17.15 3.24 -1.45
CA LEU A 57 -16.21 2.23 -1.94
C LEU A 57 -15.10 2.88 -2.78
N THR A 58 -13.86 2.55 -2.46
CA THR A 58 -12.69 2.95 -3.23
C THR A 58 -11.83 1.75 -3.56
N ASN A 59 -11.15 1.80 -4.70
CA ASN A 59 -10.13 0.85 -5.10
C ASN A 59 -8.94 1.66 -5.61
N GLN A 60 -7.77 1.52 -4.96
CA GLN A 60 -6.61 2.38 -5.21
C GLN A 60 -7.00 3.86 -5.10
N SER A 61 -6.93 4.61 -6.21
CA SER A 61 -7.30 6.03 -6.32
C SER A 61 -8.74 6.29 -6.71
N VAL A 62 -9.44 5.25 -7.17
CA VAL A 62 -10.74 5.44 -7.80
C VAL A 62 -11.84 5.36 -6.77
N SER A 63 -12.60 6.43 -6.71
CA SER A 63 -13.78 6.61 -5.89
C SER A 63 -15.01 6.15 -6.64
N TYR A 64 -15.85 5.32 -6.02
CA TYR A 64 -17.05 4.80 -6.64
C TYR A 64 -18.32 5.22 -5.92
N GLN A 65 -19.43 5.25 -6.66
CA GLN A 65 -20.76 5.49 -6.14
C GLN A 65 -21.73 4.39 -6.61
N PRO A 66 -22.73 4.03 -5.78
CA PRO A 66 -23.71 3.02 -6.14
C PRO A 66 -24.68 3.53 -7.20
N ILE A 67 -25.00 2.67 -8.17
CA ILE A 67 -25.98 2.94 -9.23
C ILE A 67 -27.02 1.82 -9.32
N SER A 68 -28.14 2.11 -10.00
CA SER A 68 -29.16 1.09 -10.25
C SER A 68 -28.67 0.07 -11.28
N PHE A 69 -29.18 -1.16 -11.20
CA PHE A 69 -28.89 -2.20 -12.19
C PHE A 69 -29.25 -1.76 -13.61
N LYS A 70 -30.39 -1.06 -13.79
CA LYS A 70 -30.82 -0.53 -15.10
C LYS A 70 -29.81 0.46 -15.68
N LYS A 71 -29.34 1.42 -14.86
CA LYS A 71 -28.30 2.39 -15.27
C LYS A 71 -26.99 1.67 -15.59
N TRP A 72 -26.54 0.77 -14.71
CA TRP A 72 -25.33 -0.01 -14.92
C TRP A 72 -25.38 -0.81 -16.24
N GLN A 73 -26.49 -1.50 -16.51
CA GLN A 73 -26.67 -2.29 -17.72
C GLN A 73 -26.65 -1.42 -18.99
N HIS A 74 -27.31 -0.27 -18.94
CA HIS A 74 -27.32 0.70 -20.03
C HIS A 74 -25.91 1.25 -20.29
N ASP A 75 -25.22 1.73 -19.26
CA ASP A 75 -23.91 2.38 -19.39
C ASP A 75 -22.80 1.38 -19.75
N SER A 76 -22.87 0.15 -19.23
CA SER A 76 -21.96 -0.94 -19.60
C SER A 76 -22.06 -1.31 -21.08
N ARG A 77 -23.25 -1.21 -21.68
CA ARG A 77 -23.43 -1.40 -23.13
C ARG A 77 -22.97 -0.19 -23.92
N ARG A 78 -23.32 1.02 -23.48
CA ARG A 78 -23.01 2.26 -24.20
C ARG A 78 -21.51 2.56 -24.25
N SER A 79 -20.74 2.11 -23.25
CA SER A 79 -19.28 2.24 -23.22
C SER A 79 -18.55 1.40 -24.28
N LEU A 80 -19.26 0.48 -24.94
CA LEU A 80 -18.73 -0.33 -26.03
C LEU A 80 -19.10 0.25 -27.40
N ILE A 81 -18.19 0.12 -28.36
CA ILE A 81 -18.48 0.39 -29.78
C ILE A 81 -19.66 -0.48 -30.25
N LYS A 82 -20.50 0.04 -31.15
CA LYS A 82 -21.75 -0.60 -31.58
C LYS A 82 -21.60 -2.07 -31.99
N SER A 83 -20.52 -2.40 -32.70
CA SER A 83 -20.22 -3.78 -33.14
C SER A 83 -20.00 -4.75 -31.97
N TYR A 84 -19.46 -4.28 -30.84
CA TYR A 84 -19.17 -5.09 -29.66
C TYR A 84 -20.33 -5.17 -28.66
N GLN A 85 -21.40 -4.40 -28.87
CA GLN A 85 -22.57 -4.46 -27.97
C GLN A 85 -23.31 -5.79 -28.09
N LYS A 86 -23.30 -6.41 -29.28
CA LYS A 86 -23.95 -7.71 -29.55
C LYS A 86 -23.22 -8.90 -28.94
N THR A 87 -21.92 -8.75 -28.64
CA THR A 87 -21.11 -9.81 -28.04
C THR A 87 -21.12 -9.77 -26.52
N LEU A 88 -21.80 -8.77 -25.91
CA LEU A 88 -21.86 -8.60 -24.47
C LEU A 88 -23.00 -9.42 -23.86
N HIS A 89 -22.64 -10.35 -22.97
CA HIS A 89 -23.57 -11.20 -22.26
C HIS A 89 -23.57 -10.87 -20.78
N LEU A 90 -24.76 -10.73 -20.19
CA LEU A 90 -24.90 -10.70 -18.74
C LEU A 90 -24.83 -12.12 -18.20
N ILE A 91 -24.24 -12.29 -17.02
CA ILE A 91 -24.33 -13.58 -16.33
C ILE A 91 -25.77 -13.87 -15.91
N THR A 92 -26.13 -15.13 -15.82
CA THR A 92 -27.43 -15.52 -15.25
C THR A 92 -27.40 -15.50 -13.72
N VAL A 93 -28.59 -15.44 -13.09
CA VAL A 93 -28.71 -15.60 -11.62
C VAL A 93 -28.15 -16.95 -11.16
N ALA A 94 -28.33 -18.01 -11.96
CA ALA A 94 -27.75 -19.32 -11.67
C ALA A 94 -26.21 -19.26 -11.65
N GLN A 95 -25.58 -18.64 -12.65
CA GLN A 95 -24.14 -18.46 -12.71
C GLN A 95 -23.61 -17.62 -11.54
N ALA A 96 -24.33 -16.54 -11.18
CA ALA A 96 -24.00 -15.72 -10.01
C ALA A 96 -24.04 -16.54 -8.71
N ASN A 97 -25.10 -17.32 -8.50
CA ASN A 97 -25.28 -18.16 -7.33
C ASN A 97 -24.25 -19.30 -7.27
N THR A 98 -23.84 -19.87 -8.41
CA THR A 98 -22.73 -20.84 -8.47
C THR A 98 -21.42 -20.21 -8.03
N ALA A 99 -21.10 -19.01 -8.50
CA ALA A 99 -19.91 -18.28 -8.07
C ALA A 99 -19.95 -17.94 -6.58
N LEU A 100 -21.07 -17.41 -6.07
CA LEU A 100 -21.26 -17.13 -4.65
C LEU A 100 -21.07 -18.39 -3.79
N LYS A 101 -21.66 -19.53 -4.18
CA LYS A 101 -21.50 -20.81 -3.48
C LYS A 101 -20.03 -21.26 -3.45
N LYS A 102 -19.30 -21.17 -4.58
CA LYS A 102 -17.87 -21.53 -4.67
C LYS A 102 -16.98 -20.59 -3.84
N LEU A 103 -17.37 -19.34 -3.66
CA LEU A 103 -16.71 -18.41 -2.73
C LEU A 103 -17.04 -18.69 -1.25
N GLY A 104 -18.01 -19.55 -0.95
CA GLY A 104 -18.41 -19.93 0.41
C GLY A 104 -19.62 -19.18 0.96
N ALA A 105 -20.40 -18.50 0.10
CA ALA A 105 -21.64 -17.86 0.53
C ALA A 105 -22.69 -18.88 0.96
N ASN A 106 -23.36 -18.60 2.09
CA ASN A 106 -24.50 -19.39 2.60
C ASN A 106 -25.86 -18.80 2.21
N PHE A 107 -25.90 -18.00 1.14
CA PHE A 107 -27.10 -17.34 0.65
C PHE A 107 -27.14 -17.36 -0.87
N LYS A 108 -28.30 -17.01 -1.42
CA LYS A 108 -28.53 -16.86 -2.85
C LYS A 108 -29.16 -15.50 -3.12
N ILE A 109 -28.99 -15.03 -4.36
CA ILE A 109 -29.74 -13.90 -4.91
C ILE A 109 -30.90 -14.43 -5.75
N SER A 110 -31.94 -13.63 -5.86
CA SER A 110 -33.10 -13.91 -6.72
C SER A 110 -33.00 -13.12 -8.02
N HIS A 111 -32.39 -11.93 -7.99
CA HIS A 111 -32.21 -11.07 -9.14
C HIS A 111 -30.80 -10.48 -9.17
N LEU A 112 -30.28 -10.18 -10.37
CA LEU A 112 -29.00 -9.46 -10.47
C LEU A 112 -29.07 -8.08 -9.80
N SER A 113 -30.24 -7.45 -9.74
CA SER A 113 -30.47 -6.19 -9.02
C SER A 113 -30.29 -6.29 -7.50
N ASP A 114 -30.12 -7.49 -6.95
CA ASP A 114 -29.78 -7.68 -5.54
C ASP A 114 -28.31 -7.29 -5.26
N PHE A 115 -27.45 -7.26 -6.28
CA PHE A 115 -26.10 -6.70 -6.19
C PHE A 115 -26.12 -5.17 -6.10
N ILE A 116 -25.08 -4.63 -5.47
CA ILE A 116 -24.71 -3.23 -5.62
C ILE A 116 -23.81 -3.11 -6.84
N PHE A 117 -24.18 -2.22 -7.77
CA PHE A 117 -23.39 -1.86 -8.94
C PHE A 117 -22.74 -0.51 -8.72
N LEU A 118 -21.58 -0.31 -9.30
CA LEU A 118 -20.74 0.85 -9.06
C LEU A 118 -20.34 1.52 -10.37
N GLU A 119 -20.29 2.85 -10.33
CA GLU A 119 -19.58 3.68 -11.32
C GLU A 119 -18.58 4.59 -10.61
N THR A 120 -17.60 5.11 -11.35
CA THR A 120 -16.71 6.15 -10.82
C THR A 120 -17.54 7.33 -10.35
N LYS A 121 -17.09 8.03 -9.29
CA LYS A 121 -17.78 9.23 -8.78
C LYS A 121 -17.90 10.34 -9.83
N THR A 122 -17.04 10.33 -10.85
CA THR A 122 -17.13 11.20 -12.03
C THR A 122 -18.25 10.81 -13.01
N GLY A 123 -18.94 9.69 -12.80
CA GLY A 123 -20.06 9.20 -13.60
C GLY A 123 -19.67 8.61 -14.96
N GLN A 124 -18.39 8.37 -15.22
CA GLN A 124 -17.87 8.05 -16.55
C GLN A 124 -17.69 6.56 -16.81
N VAL A 125 -17.37 5.77 -15.79
CA VAL A 125 -16.95 4.37 -15.98
C VAL A 125 -17.63 3.46 -14.97
N THR A 126 -18.35 2.45 -15.47
CA THR A 126 -18.90 1.36 -14.66
C THR A 126 -17.88 0.24 -14.44
N ILE A 127 -17.98 -0.47 -13.31
CA ILE A 127 -17.19 -1.69 -13.08
C ILE A 127 -17.98 -2.91 -13.54
N ASN A 128 -17.30 -3.88 -14.14
CA ASN A 128 -17.90 -5.15 -14.60
C ASN A 128 -18.13 -6.16 -13.46
N GLN A 129 -18.46 -5.68 -12.27
CA GLN A 129 -18.67 -6.49 -11.07
C GLN A 129 -19.89 -6.00 -10.28
N GLY A 130 -20.62 -6.95 -9.71
CA GLY A 130 -21.68 -6.71 -8.74
C GLY A 130 -21.22 -7.12 -7.34
N PHE A 131 -21.59 -6.33 -6.34
CA PHE A 131 -21.11 -6.48 -4.97
C PHE A 131 -22.22 -6.88 -4.01
N ILE A 132 -21.95 -7.85 -3.14
CA ILE A 132 -22.77 -8.16 -1.95
C ILE A 132 -21.84 -8.22 -0.75
N ALA A 133 -22.25 -7.60 0.35
CA ALA A 133 -21.57 -7.70 1.63
C ALA A 133 -22.48 -8.41 2.65
N LYS A 134 -21.92 -9.37 3.40
CA LYS A 134 -22.61 -10.09 4.47
C LYS A 134 -21.61 -10.41 5.58
N GLY A 135 -21.88 -9.95 6.80
CA GLY A 135 -20.94 -10.07 7.92
C GLY A 135 -19.59 -9.41 7.60
N ASN A 136 -18.51 -10.17 7.78
CA ASN A 136 -17.15 -9.76 7.46
C ASN A 136 -16.70 -10.18 6.05
N GLN A 137 -17.63 -10.44 5.12
CA GLN A 137 -17.34 -10.88 3.76
C GLN A 137 -17.95 -9.96 2.70
N LEU A 138 -17.14 -9.60 1.70
CA LEU A 138 -17.55 -8.87 0.50
C LEU A 138 -17.31 -9.78 -0.70
N TYR A 139 -18.35 -10.01 -1.48
CA TYR A 139 -18.31 -10.82 -2.68
C TYR A 139 -18.40 -9.87 -3.88
N ALA A 140 -17.40 -9.91 -4.76
CA ALA A 140 -17.44 -9.22 -6.05
C ALA A 140 -17.59 -10.28 -7.14
N ILE A 141 -18.74 -10.31 -7.81
CA ILE A 141 -19.04 -11.28 -8.87
C ILE A 141 -18.96 -10.56 -10.20
N SER A 142 -18.23 -11.11 -11.18
CA SER A 142 -18.20 -10.52 -12.52
C SER A 142 -19.55 -10.66 -13.17
N THR A 143 -20.17 -9.55 -13.58
CA THR A 143 -21.59 -9.50 -13.96
C THR A 143 -21.83 -9.62 -15.46
N GLN A 144 -20.77 -9.56 -16.26
CA GLN A 144 -20.83 -9.69 -17.70
C GLN A 144 -19.56 -10.32 -18.27
N TYR A 145 -19.70 -10.93 -19.43
CA TYR A 145 -18.61 -11.45 -20.26
C TYR A 145 -18.87 -11.10 -21.73
N ARG A 146 -17.86 -11.31 -22.58
CA ARG A 146 -18.01 -11.10 -24.03
C ARG A 146 -17.78 -12.40 -24.79
N ASP A 147 -18.25 -12.50 -26.01
CA ASP A 147 -17.78 -13.58 -26.89
C ASP A 147 -16.26 -13.48 -27.07
N SER A 148 -15.59 -14.63 -27.07
CA SER A 148 -14.16 -14.73 -27.33
C SER A 148 -13.94 -15.84 -28.35
N ASN A 149 -13.23 -15.52 -29.43
CA ASN A 149 -12.90 -16.48 -30.47
C ASN A 149 -11.86 -17.49 -29.98
N GLU A 150 -11.01 -17.09 -29.03
CA GLU A 150 -10.03 -17.95 -28.38
C GLU A 150 -10.42 -18.21 -26.93
N PRO A 151 -10.12 -19.41 -26.38
CA PRO A 151 -10.27 -19.68 -24.96
C PRO A 151 -9.47 -18.68 -24.12
N THR A 152 -10.16 -17.93 -23.25
CA THR A 152 -9.51 -16.98 -22.35
C THR A 152 -9.87 -17.27 -20.90
N THR A 153 -8.95 -16.93 -19.99
CA THR A 153 -9.23 -17.03 -18.56
C THR A 153 -10.17 -15.90 -18.14
N PHE A 154 -11.32 -16.27 -17.59
CA PHE A 154 -12.32 -15.35 -17.08
C PHE A 154 -12.38 -15.40 -15.56
N ASN A 155 -12.29 -14.23 -14.93
CA ASN A 155 -12.49 -14.10 -13.49
C ASN A 155 -13.99 -14.13 -13.19
N ARG A 156 -14.47 -15.19 -12.54
CA ARG A 156 -15.89 -15.36 -12.14
C ARG A 156 -16.27 -14.53 -10.91
N GLY A 157 -15.30 -14.19 -10.09
CA GLY A 157 -15.53 -13.39 -8.89
C GLY A 157 -14.44 -13.57 -7.84
N GLN A 158 -14.54 -12.78 -6.79
CA GLN A 158 -13.58 -12.72 -5.70
C GLN A 158 -14.30 -12.61 -4.36
N LEU A 159 -13.74 -13.25 -3.35
CA LEU A 159 -14.10 -13.04 -1.95
C LEU A 159 -13.06 -12.13 -1.32
N PHE A 160 -13.55 -11.13 -0.62
CA PHE A 160 -12.78 -10.28 0.27
C PHE A 160 -13.29 -10.46 1.69
N THR A 161 -12.40 -10.37 2.66
CA THR A 161 -12.76 -10.37 4.08
C THR A 161 -12.46 -9.00 4.67
N SER A 162 -13.42 -8.45 5.41
CA SER A 162 -13.20 -7.18 6.10
C SER A 162 -12.16 -7.43 7.18
N HIS A 163 -11.07 -6.71 7.07
CA HIS A 163 -10.25 -6.40 8.22
C HIS A 163 -10.89 -5.16 8.81
N LYS A 164 -11.53 -5.36 9.96
CA LYS A 164 -11.98 -4.24 10.77
C LYS A 164 -10.67 -3.61 11.25
N ILE A 165 -10.37 -2.40 10.79
CA ILE A 165 -9.32 -1.61 11.41
C ILE A 165 -9.75 -1.55 12.87
N ALA A 166 -8.97 -2.13 13.78
CA ALA A 166 -9.30 -2.11 15.19
C ALA A 166 -9.55 -0.65 15.60
N ALA A 167 -10.46 -0.44 16.56
CA ALA A 167 -10.67 0.91 17.08
C ALA A 167 -9.33 1.43 17.67
N ASN A 168 -8.70 2.36 16.95
CA ASN A 168 -7.51 3.17 17.24
C ASN A 168 -6.09 2.58 17.07
N PRO A 169 -5.06 3.45 16.88
CA PRO A 169 -5.10 4.92 16.72
C PRO A 169 -4.81 5.33 15.27
N THR A 170 -5.61 6.23 14.71
CA THR A 170 -5.05 7.13 13.70
C THR A 170 -3.84 7.79 14.34
N ALA A 171 -2.68 7.78 13.66
CA ALA A 171 -1.51 8.51 14.13
C ALA A 171 -1.95 9.89 14.63
N LYS A 172 -1.68 10.19 15.90
CA LYS A 172 -1.98 11.54 16.39
C LYS A 172 -1.11 12.51 15.60
N PRO A 173 -1.59 13.71 15.26
CA PRO A 173 -0.74 14.72 14.66
C PRO A 173 0.46 14.97 15.58
N VAL A 174 1.67 14.73 15.07
CA VAL A 174 2.93 14.99 15.76
C VAL A 174 3.77 15.86 14.84
N THR A 175 4.35 16.91 15.40
CA THR A 175 5.33 17.73 14.69
C THR A 175 6.63 16.96 14.53
N LEU A 176 7.25 17.02 13.35
CA LEU A 176 8.49 16.26 13.05
C LEU A 176 9.59 16.47 14.10
N ASN A 177 9.72 17.69 14.64
CA ASN A 177 10.72 18.02 15.66
C ASN A 177 10.57 17.22 16.95
N HIS A 178 9.35 16.80 17.30
CA HIS A 178 9.10 16.01 18.51
C HIS A 178 9.49 14.54 18.33
N LEU A 179 9.80 14.10 17.10
CA LEU A 179 10.23 12.74 16.83
C LEU A 179 11.71 12.51 17.09
N ASN A 180 12.51 13.59 17.19
CA ASN A 180 13.96 13.50 17.43
C ASN A 180 14.27 12.67 18.67
N GLY A 181 15.25 11.78 18.56
CA GLY A 181 15.68 10.91 19.66
C GLY A 181 15.89 9.45 19.26
N THR A 182 16.10 8.61 20.27
CA THR A 182 16.37 7.17 20.12
C THR A 182 15.10 6.36 20.36
N TRP A 183 14.88 5.38 19.49
CA TRP A 183 13.72 4.50 19.47
C TRP A 183 14.17 3.05 19.56
N ILE A 184 13.67 2.30 20.55
CA ILE A 184 14.13 0.93 20.85
C ILE A 184 12.94 -0.03 20.85
N ALA A 185 13.09 -1.17 20.18
CA ALA A 185 12.13 -2.27 20.22
C ALA A 185 12.28 -3.07 21.53
N ALA A 186 11.17 -3.47 22.13
CA ALA A 186 11.18 -4.27 23.36
C ALA A 186 11.77 -5.68 23.14
N ASP A 187 11.53 -6.25 21.95
CA ASP A 187 12.10 -7.54 21.55
C ASP A 187 13.46 -7.32 20.88
N THR A 188 14.45 -8.15 21.21
CA THR A 188 15.76 -8.15 20.54
C THR A 188 15.60 -8.66 19.11
N THR A 189 15.24 -7.77 18.18
CA THR A 189 15.20 -8.04 16.75
C THR A 189 16.60 -7.88 16.14
N THR A 190 17.63 -8.44 16.78
CA THR A 190 19.00 -8.33 16.28
C THR A 190 19.20 -9.25 15.08
N SER A 191 19.23 -8.67 13.89
CA SER A 191 19.60 -9.31 12.63
C SER A 191 20.59 -8.41 11.88
N ALA A 192 21.15 -8.89 10.77
CA ALA A 192 22.00 -8.03 9.92
C ALA A 192 21.26 -6.77 9.40
N ASN A 193 19.93 -6.80 9.38
CA ASN A 193 19.07 -5.76 8.79
C ASN A 193 18.28 -4.95 9.82
N ASP A 194 18.47 -5.22 11.11
CA ASP A 194 17.79 -4.55 12.21
C ASP A 194 18.56 -4.75 13.50
N THR A 195 18.88 -3.67 14.19
CA THR A 195 19.55 -3.73 15.50
C THR A 195 18.58 -3.64 16.67
N GLY A 196 17.27 -3.54 16.40
CA GLY A 196 16.26 -3.20 17.40
C GLY A 196 16.33 -1.73 17.84
N LYS A 197 17.14 -0.91 17.16
CA LYS A 197 17.38 0.50 17.49
C LYS A 197 17.28 1.38 16.25
N MET A 198 16.57 2.48 16.38
CA MET A 198 16.43 3.53 15.36
C MET A 198 16.72 4.89 15.97
N MET A 199 17.27 5.78 15.15
CA MET A 199 17.52 7.17 15.54
C MET A 199 16.71 8.09 14.65
N VAL A 200 16.11 9.11 15.22
CA VAL A 200 15.42 10.15 14.45
C VAL A 200 16.11 11.48 14.72
N LYS A 201 16.46 12.19 13.65
CA LYS A 201 17.03 13.53 13.72
C LYS A 201 16.66 14.35 12.51
N ASP A 202 16.25 15.60 12.74
CA ASP A 202 16.09 16.62 11.71
C ASP A 202 15.22 16.16 10.51
N GLY A 203 14.15 15.41 10.81
CA GLY A 203 13.23 14.89 9.81
C GLY A 203 13.70 13.63 9.08
N PHE A 204 14.80 13.00 9.52
CA PHE A 204 15.29 11.74 9.00
C PHE A 204 15.22 10.63 10.05
N LEU A 205 14.88 9.42 9.60
CA LEU A 205 15.05 8.19 10.34
C LEU A 205 16.36 7.55 9.92
N TYR A 206 17.17 7.12 10.87
CA TYR A 206 18.46 6.49 10.67
C TYR A 206 18.43 5.08 11.26
N GLN A 207 19.05 4.14 10.55
CA GLN A 207 19.16 2.75 10.97
C GLN A 207 20.51 2.17 10.59
N GLN A 208 21.09 1.44 11.52
CA GLN A 208 22.29 0.65 11.24
C GLN A 208 21.89 -0.64 10.54
N ARG A 209 22.53 -0.93 9.41
CA ARG A 209 22.39 -2.16 8.62
C ARG A 209 23.77 -2.72 8.33
N TYR A 210 24.15 -3.79 9.02
CA TYR A 210 25.47 -4.39 8.87
C TYR A 210 26.60 -3.32 8.99
N ASP A 211 27.39 -3.11 7.95
CA ASP A 211 28.50 -2.13 7.85
C ASP A 211 28.05 -0.75 7.33
N SER A 212 26.75 -0.51 7.22
CA SER A 212 26.17 0.70 6.64
C SER A 212 25.19 1.39 7.58
N LEU A 213 25.24 2.72 7.58
CA LEU A 213 24.23 3.58 8.19
C LEU A 213 23.33 4.12 7.08
N GLU A 214 22.07 3.69 7.04
CA GLU A 214 21.07 4.23 6.12
C GLU A 214 20.27 5.34 6.79
N ARG A 215 19.87 6.36 6.02
CA ARG A 215 18.82 7.29 6.42
C ARG A 215 17.69 7.38 5.41
N SER A 216 16.50 7.66 5.91
CA SER A 216 15.28 7.84 5.12
C SER A 216 14.53 9.09 5.56
N ALA A 217 13.85 9.75 4.62
CA ALA A 217 13.07 10.94 4.94
C ALA A 217 11.77 10.55 5.67
N ILE A 218 11.50 11.22 6.79
CA ILE A 218 10.19 11.17 7.44
C ILE A 218 9.26 12.13 6.68
N GLN A 219 8.12 11.61 6.25
CA GLN A 219 7.17 12.30 5.39
C GLN A 219 5.89 12.59 6.18
N ASP A 220 5.52 13.87 6.21
CA ASP A 220 4.17 14.29 6.53
C ASP A 220 3.28 14.08 5.30
N LEU A 221 2.43 13.06 5.34
CA LEU A 221 1.58 12.71 4.20
C LEU A 221 0.46 13.72 3.96
N SER A 222 0.22 14.64 4.90
CA SER A 222 -0.84 15.66 4.76
C SER A 222 -0.49 16.73 3.74
N GLN A 223 0.80 16.83 3.38
CA GLN A 223 1.32 17.69 2.32
C GLN A 223 0.90 17.22 0.92
N TYR A 224 0.35 16.00 0.80
CA TYR A 224 -0.03 15.41 -0.48
C TYR A 224 -1.54 15.28 -0.59
N SER A 225 -2.07 15.50 -1.80
CA SER A 225 -3.46 15.19 -2.07
C SER A 225 -3.71 13.68 -1.96
N LEU A 226 -4.89 13.29 -1.48
CA LEU A 226 -5.30 11.88 -1.44
C LEU A 226 -5.22 11.21 -2.83
N MET A 227 -5.47 11.98 -3.90
CA MET A 227 -5.34 11.50 -5.27
C MET A 227 -3.88 11.17 -5.61
N THR A 228 -2.95 12.08 -5.33
CA THR A 228 -1.51 11.89 -5.57
C THR A 228 -0.98 10.68 -4.79
N LEU A 229 -1.34 10.56 -3.50
CA LEU A 229 -0.93 9.44 -2.68
C LEU A 229 -1.43 8.11 -3.25
N ASN A 230 -2.72 7.99 -3.56
CA ASN A 230 -3.26 6.72 -4.04
C ASN A 230 -2.81 6.34 -5.46
N GLN A 231 -2.32 7.29 -6.27
CA GLN A 231 -1.74 7.02 -7.59
C GLN A 231 -0.30 6.52 -7.48
N ASN A 232 0.38 6.84 -6.36
CA ASN A 232 1.70 6.33 -6.08
C ASN A 232 1.66 4.84 -5.71
N THR A 233 2.36 4.03 -6.50
CA THR A 233 2.39 2.56 -6.34
C THR A 233 3.06 2.14 -5.03
N THR A 234 4.10 2.85 -4.59
CA THR A 234 4.80 2.61 -3.32
C THR A 234 3.89 2.89 -2.13
N TYR A 235 3.22 4.05 -2.09
CA TYR A 235 2.23 4.37 -1.05
C TYR A 235 1.11 3.34 -1.02
N ALA A 236 0.57 2.93 -2.19
CA ALA A 236 -0.47 1.92 -2.25
C ALA A 236 0.01 0.55 -1.73
N ALA A 237 1.29 0.20 -1.92
CA ALA A 237 1.87 -1.00 -1.32
C ALA A 237 2.00 -0.87 0.20
N GLN A 238 2.50 0.24 0.71
CA GLN A 238 2.66 0.46 2.16
C GLN A 238 1.32 0.56 2.88
N LYS A 239 0.31 1.17 2.26
CA LYS A 239 -1.06 1.21 2.78
C LYS A 239 -1.65 -0.20 2.94
N ARG A 240 -1.32 -1.12 2.03
CA ARG A 240 -1.70 -2.53 2.16
C ARG A 240 -0.94 -3.24 3.27
N ALA A 241 0.37 -3.03 3.36
CA ALA A 241 1.18 -3.62 4.42
C ALA A 241 0.68 -3.18 5.81
N ALA A 242 0.38 -1.89 6.00
CA ALA A 242 -0.25 -1.37 7.20
C ALA A 242 -1.59 -2.07 7.50
N ALA A 243 -2.47 -2.16 6.50
CA ALA A 243 -3.79 -2.80 6.67
C ALA A 243 -3.71 -4.28 7.02
N GLN A 244 -2.71 -5.00 6.50
CA GLN A 244 -2.44 -6.39 6.83
C GLN A 244 -1.89 -6.57 8.25
N ALA A 245 -1.23 -5.54 8.77
CA ALA A 245 -0.76 -5.47 10.14
C ALA A 245 -1.81 -4.89 11.11
N ASP A 246 -3.06 -4.71 10.66
CA ASP A 246 -4.16 -4.11 11.43
C ASP A 246 -3.99 -2.61 11.78
N TYR A 247 -3.18 -1.87 11.00
CA TYR A 247 -2.98 -0.42 11.11
C TYR A 247 -3.48 0.36 9.88
N GLU A 248 -3.70 1.67 10.04
CA GLU A 248 -4.11 2.55 8.94
C GLU A 248 -3.01 3.53 8.54
N LEU A 249 -2.58 3.46 7.27
CA LEU A 249 -1.80 4.52 6.63
C LEU A 249 -2.75 5.51 5.96
N THR A 250 -2.83 6.72 6.51
CA THR A 250 -3.75 7.77 6.07
C THR A 250 -3.00 8.97 5.49
N PRO A 251 -3.67 9.88 4.77
CA PRO A 251 -3.07 11.18 4.42
C PRO A 251 -2.70 12.05 5.62
N LYS A 252 -3.06 11.70 6.85
CA LYS A 252 -2.65 12.46 8.06
C LYS A 252 -1.48 11.81 8.79
N SER A 253 -1.01 10.66 8.30
CA SER A 253 0.06 9.91 8.94
C SER A 253 1.40 10.60 8.74
N ILE A 254 2.23 10.57 9.77
CA ILE A 254 3.67 10.80 9.66
C ILE A 254 4.33 9.42 9.50
N ALA A 255 5.07 9.24 8.42
CA ALA A 255 5.65 7.93 8.11
C ALA A 255 6.99 8.04 7.37
N SER A 256 7.80 6.99 7.47
CA SER A 256 8.98 6.79 6.65
C SER A 256 8.97 5.39 6.04
N GLY A 257 9.96 5.11 5.19
CA GLY A 257 10.22 3.77 4.66
C GLY A 257 11.71 3.53 4.57
N ASP A 258 12.11 2.42 3.95
CA ASP A 258 13.52 2.12 3.70
C ASP A 258 13.76 1.37 2.38
N SER A 259 15.03 1.18 2.06
CA SER A 259 15.53 0.47 0.88
C SER A 259 15.08 -1.00 0.75
N ILE A 260 14.61 -1.62 1.84
CA ILE A 260 14.15 -3.03 1.81
C ILE A 260 12.63 -3.16 1.94
N GLY A 261 11.91 -2.03 1.93
CA GLY A 261 10.47 -1.99 1.79
C GLY A 261 9.67 -2.01 3.11
N TYR A 262 10.28 -1.78 4.28
CA TYR A 262 9.52 -1.59 5.50
C TYR A 262 8.81 -0.22 5.52
N LEU A 263 7.63 -0.19 6.14
CA LEU A 263 6.94 1.03 6.55
C LEU A 263 7.27 1.34 8.01
N TYR A 264 7.65 2.58 8.27
CA TYR A 264 7.80 3.15 9.60
C TYR A 264 6.64 4.11 9.87
N LEU A 265 5.65 3.69 10.65
CA LEU A 265 4.46 4.47 10.96
C LEU A 265 4.55 5.05 12.38
N PHE A 266 4.66 6.37 12.49
CA PHE A 266 4.65 7.05 13.79
C PHE A 266 3.22 7.14 14.30
N MET A 267 2.91 6.43 15.38
CA MET A 267 1.57 6.41 15.98
C MET A 267 1.34 7.61 16.88
N ASN A 268 2.42 8.07 17.53
CA ASN A 268 2.52 9.30 18.30
C ASN A 268 4.02 9.64 18.50
N ASP A 269 4.31 10.57 19.39
CA ASP A 269 5.66 11.05 19.73
C ASP A 269 6.48 10.09 20.61
N HIS A 270 5.89 8.96 21.02
CA HIS A 270 6.53 7.93 21.85
C HIS A 270 6.48 6.52 21.25
N VAL A 271 5.59 6.26 20.27
CA VAL A 271 5.38 4.94 19.66
C VAL A 271 5.57 5.00 18.14
N LEU A 272 6.51 4.18 17.65
CA LEU A 272 6.78 3.93 16.24
C LEU A 272 6.50 2.45 15.93
N LEU A 273 5.90 2.18 14.78
CA LEU A 273 5.71 0.83 14.27
C LEU A 273 6.56 0.63 13.01
N ARG A 274 7.32 -0.45 12.98
CA ARG A 274 7.88 -0.97 11.74
C ARG A 274 6.98 -2.11 11.23
N ILE A 275 6.53 -2.01 10.00
CA ILE A 275 5.61 -2.95 9.36
C ILE A 275 6.23 -3.43 8.04
N GLY A 276 6.37 -4.74 7.88
CA GLY A 276 6.91 -5.35 6.67
C GLY A 276 7.35 -6.80 6.90
N ALA A 277 7.69 -7.51 5.82
CA ALA A 277 8.06 -8.93 5.87
C ALA A 277 7.06 -9.84 6.63
N GLY A 278 5.78 -9.46 6.68
CA GLY A 278 4.73 -10.19 7.41
C GLY A 278 4.75 -10.01 8.93
N GLN A 279 5.55 -9.08 9.46
CA GLN A 279 5.68 -8.80 10.89
C GLN A 279 5.45 -7.32 11.21
N THR A 280 5.09 -7.06 12.47
CA THR A 280 5.05 -5.71 13.04
C THR A 280 5.91 -5.67 14.28
N THR A 281 6.83 -4.71 14.35
CA THR A 281 7.67 -4.45 15.51
C THR A 281 7.35 -3.07 16.06
N SER A 282 7.08 -2.96 17.37
CA SER A 282 6.89 -1.67 18.03
C SER A 282 8.20 -1.18 18.64
N TYR A 283 8.50 0.09 18.41
CA TYR A 283 9.61 0.82 19.00
C TYR A 283 9.05 1.89 19.92
N GLN A 284 9.66 2.01 21.11
CA GLN A 284 9.36 3.05 22.07
C GLN A 284 10.46 4.10 22.04
N LYS A 285 10.08 5.37 22.09
CA LYS A 285 11.04 6.46 22.26
C LYS A 285 11.60 6.41 23.66
N THR A 286 12.91 6.20 23.78
CA THR A 286 13.61 6.09 25.08
C THR A 286 14.34 7.36 25.46
N ASP A 287 14.72 8.17 24.47
CA ASP A 287 15.40 9.45 24.69
C ASP A 287 14.93 10.46 23.64
N SER A 288 14.90 11.74 24.02
CA SER A 288 14.65 12.88 23.14
C SER A 288 15.94 13.45 22.50
N GLN A 289 17.10 13.13 23.07
CA GLN A 289 18.40 13.48 22.55
C GLN A 289 19.08 12.22 21.99
N LEU A 290 19.87 12.40 20.93
CA LEU A 290 20.68 11.32 20.37
C LEU A 290 22.04 11.31 21.04
N ALA A 291 22.44 10.15 21.58
CA ALA A 291 23.80 9.95 22.03
C ALA A 291 24.76 9.98 20.83
N ALA A 292 25.94 10.58 20.99
CA ALA A 292 26.96 10.64 19.95
C ALA A 292 27.47 9.23 19.53
N SER A 293 27.34 8.24 20.42
CA SER A 293 27.60 6.83 20.13
C SER A 293 26.60 6.21 19.15
N ASP A 294 25.40 6.78 19.05
CA ASP A 294 24.31 6.24 18.23
C ASP A 294 24.34 6.83 16.83
N LEU A 295 24.53 8.15 16.74
CA LEU A 295 24.69 8.87 15.50
C LEU A 295 25.85 9.86 15.64
N SER A 296 27.02 9.46 15.16
CA SER A 296 28.24 10.26 15.29
C SER A 296 28.10 11.63 14.63
N GLN A 297 28.75 12.63 15.20
CA GLN A 297 28.79 13.99 14.63
C GLN A 297 29.40 13.97 13.21
N THR A 298 30.41 13.11 13.00
CA THR A 298 31.01 12.84 11.70
C THR A 298 29.99 12.45 10.65
N ASN A 299 29.15 11.44 10.93
CA ASN A 299 28.13 10.99 9.98
C ASN A 299 27.11 12.09 9.69
N GLN A 300 26.71 12.86 10.70
CA GLN A 300 25.81 14.01 10.53
C GLN A 300 26.41 15.07 9.60
N ILE A 301 27.71 15.38 9.76
CA ILE A 301 28.43 16.34 8.91
C ILE A 301 28.50 15.84 7.46
N ILE A 302 28.85 14.57 7.25
CA ILE A 302 28.93 13.95 5.91
C ILE A 302 27.60 14.10 5.18
N PHE A 303 26.51 13.62 5.79
CA PHE A 303 25.17 13.71 5.19
C PHE A 303 24.79 15.16 4.85
N LYS A 304 24.95 16.08 5.81
CA LYS A 304 24.58 17.49 5.63
C LYS A 304 25.36 18.16 4.51
N GLN A 305 26.68 17.97 4.46
CA GLN A 305 27.51 18.65 3.46
C GLN A 305 27.31 18.08 2.07
N LEU A 306 27.16 16.77 1.91
CA LEU A 306 26.88 16.20 0.59
C LEU A 306 25.52 16.62 0.05
N ASP A 307 24.48 16.69 0.89
CA ASP A 307 23.17 17.22 0.47
C ASP A 307 23.28 18.68 -0.02
N GLN A 308 24.11 19.49 0.64
CA GLN A 308 24.32 20.89 0.28
C GLN A 308 25.16 21.04 -1.01
N GLN A 309 26.17 20.19 -1.19
CA GLN A 309 27.07 20.23 -2.34
C GLN A 309 26.45 19.63 -3.61
N LYS A 310 25.44 18.75 -3.48
CA LYS A 310 24.82 18.01 -4.60
C LYS A 310 23.30 18.24 -4.65
N PRO A 311 22.84 19.45 -4.99
CA PRO A 311 21.41 19.73 -5.07
C PRO A 311 20.73 18.83 -6.11
N GLY A 312 19.61 18.21 -5.72
CA GLY A 312 18.87 17.25 -6.55
C GLY A 312 19.23 15.78 -6.29
N GLU A 313 20.27 15.53 -5.49
CA GLU A 313 20.58 14.23 -4.89
C GLU A 313 20.57 14.37 -3.37
N ALA A 314 20.48 13.23 -2.68
CA ALA A 314 20.53 13.15 -1.23
C ALA A 314 21.39 11.95 -0.83
N ALA A 315 22.31 12.19 0.11
CA ALA A 315 23.16 11.14 0.66
C ALA A 315 22.29 10.12 1.42
N SER A 316 22.22 8.88 0.97
CA SER A 316 21.27 7.88 1.49
C SER A 316 21.90 6.93 2.50
N THR A 317 23.15 6.54 2.26
CA THR A 317 23.88 5.57 3.06
C THR A 317 25.30 6.03 3.31
N ILE A 318 25.88 5.64 4.44
CA ILE A 318 27.31 5.71 4.70
C ILE A 318 27.78 4.29 5.02
N THR A 319 28.59 3.72 4.16
CA THR A 319 29.18 2.39 4.35
C THR A 319 30.63 2.55 4.79
N VAL A 320 30.98 1.94 5.92
CA VAL A 320 32.35 1.96 6.46
C VAL A 320 32.89 0.54 6.47
N LYS A 321 33.64 0.21 5.42
CA LYS A 321 34.48 -1.01 5.39
C LYS A 321 35.85 -0.66 5.98
N ALA A 322 36.78 -1.62 6.03
CA ALA A 322 38.17 -1.32 6.36
C ALA A 322 38.76 -0.34 5.32
N GLY A 323 38.65 0.97 5.58
CA GLY A 323 38.96 2.03 4.62
C GLY A 323 38.11 3.29 4.79
N PRO A 324 38.19 4.23 3.83
CA PRO A 324 37.41 5.47 3.84
C PRO A 324 35.90 5.20 3.75
N ALA A 325 35.12 6.10 4.33
CA ALA A 325 33.66 6.04 4.24
C ALA A 325 33.21 6.23 2.79
N VAL A 326 32.29 5.37 2.34
CA VAL A 326 31.66 5.48 1.02
C VAL A 326 30.21 5.89 1.21
N VAL A 327 29.81 6.99 0.57
CA VAL A 327 28.48 7.55 0.65
C VAL A 327 27.71 7.26 -0.63
N GLY A 328 26.59 6.55 -0.51
CA GLY A 328 25.69 6.32 -1.63
C GLY A 328 24.73 7.50 -1.77
N MET A 329 24.78 8.21 -2.89
CA MET A 329 23.84 9.28 -3.26
C MET A 329 22.64 8.71 -3.97
N SER A 330 21.45 9.25 -3.69
CA SER A 330 20.20 8.85 -4.31
C SER A 330 19.43 10.08 -4.79
N LYS A 331 18.53 9.92 -5.77
CA LYS A 331 17.66 11.04 -6.20
C LYS A 331 16.65 11.46 -5.12
N SER A 332 16.34 10.57 -4.20
CA SER A 332 15.27 10.76 -3.23
C SER A 332 15.42 9.82 -2.04
N LEU A 333 15.08 10.31 -0.85
CA LEU A 333 14.95 9.52 0.38
C LEU A 333 13.49 9.31 0.78
N LYS A 334 12.54 9.70 -0.08
CA LYS A 334 11.10 9.67 0.18
C LYS A 334 10.49 8.31 -0.17
N TYR A 335 10.88 7.28 0.56
CA TYR A 335 10.49 5.87 0.34
C TYR A 335 8.98 5.56 0.37
N ILE A 336 8.12 6.53 0.67
CA ILE A 336 6.66 6.35 0.64
C ILE A 336 6.04 6.96 -0.61
N THR A 337 6.60 8.06 -1.12
CA THR A 337 6.02 8.86 -2.20
C THR A 337 6.88 8.93 -3.46
N ASP A 338 8.01 8.25 -3.49
CA ASP A 338 8.92 8.20 -4.64
C ASP A 338 9.37 6.76 -4.89
N ALA A 339 9.11 6.26 -6.10
CA ALA A 339 9.47 4.90 -6.50
C ALA A 339 10.97 4.72 -6.79
N THR A 340 11.71 5.82 -6.94
CA THR A 340 13.17 5.83 -7.17
C THR A 340 13.96 6.04 -5.88
N ALA A 341 13.27 6.18 -4.74
CA ALA A 341 13.95 6.42 -3.47
C ALA A 341 14.92 5.29 -3.11
N GLY A 342 16.10 5.67 -2.62
CA GLY A 342 17.16 4.74 -2.25
C GLY A 342 17.91 4.07 -3.42
N GLN A 343 17.54 4.34 -4.68
CA GLN A 343 18.36 3.92 -5.81
C GLN A 343 19.63 4.75 -5.82
N ILE A 344 20.78 4.09 -5.64
CA ILE A 344 22.07 4.74 -5.66
C ILE A 344 22.38 5.15 -7.10
N THR A 345 22.51 6.45 -7.33
CA THR A 345 22.95 7.00 -8.62
C THR A 345 24.46 7.15 -8.68
N LYS A 346 25.08 7.28 -7.52
CA LYS A 346 26.48 7.68 -7.40
C LYS A 346 27.05 7.31 -6.05
N ASP A 347 28.29 6.86 -6.03
CA ASP A 347 29.07 6.64 -4.82
C ASP A 347 30.14 7.75 -4.68
N ILE A 348 30.30 8.26 -3.46
CA ILE A 348 31.27 9.30 -3.11
C ILE A 348 32.17 8.77 -1.99
N VAL A 349 33.48 8.75 -2.22
CA VAL A 349 34.46 8.31 -1.23
C VAL A 349 34.97 9.53 -0.45
N ILE A 350 34.90 9.49 0.89
CA ILE A 350 35.38 10.56 1.76
C ILE A 350 36.85 10.29 2.14
N SER A 351 37.77 11.19 1.76
CA SER A 351 39.19 11.04 2.09
C SER A 351 39.53 11.49 3.50
N ASP A 352 38.92 12.59 3.96
CA ASP A 352 39.19 13.16 5.28
C ASP A 352 38.06 14.10 5.72
N ILE A 353 38.02 14.42 7.01
CA ILE A 353 37.15 15.44 7.61
C ILE A 353 37.98 16.32 8.53
N GLN A 354 38.29 17.52 8.08
CA GLN A 354 39.09 18.50 8.85
C GLN A 354 38.27 19.73 9.17
N ASN A 355 38.33 20.18 10.44
CA ASN A 355 37.58 21.35 10.92
C ASN A 355 36.08 21.31 10.57
N GLY A 356 35.50 20.11 10.53
CA GLY A 356 34.11 19.89 10.18
C GLY A 356 33.78 20.05 8.70
N GLN A 357 34.75 20.08 7.78
CA GLN A 357 34.55 20.06 6.34
C GLN A 357 34.99 18.71 5.74
N ILE A 358 34.18 18.16 4.82
CA ILE A 358 34.49 16.90 4.14
C ILE A 358 35.40 17.14 2.92
N SER A 359 36.37 16.23 2.74
CA SER A 359 37.16 16.13 1.51
C SER A 359 36.71 14.89 0.72
N ILE A 360 36.47 15.06 -0.58
CA ILE A 360 36.05 13.98 -1.48
C ILE A 360 37.29 13.40 -2.18
N ALA A 361 37.49 12.10 -2.04
CA ALA A 361 38.58 11.36 -2.68
C ALA A 361 38.26 11.03 -4.14
N SER A 362 37.04 10.54 -4.39
CA SER A 362 36.58 10.13 -5.70
C SER A 362 35.05 10.09 -5.77
N GLU A 363 34.55 10.10 -6.99
CA GLU A 363 33.13 10.02 -7.32
C GLU A 363 32.93 9.03 -8.47
N SER A 364 31.99 8.10 -8.35
CA SER A 364 31.67 7.12 -9.39
C SER A 364 30.16 7.01 -9.59
N ALA A 365 29.69 7.14 -10.83
CA ALA A 365 28.31 6.85 -11.18
C ALA A 365 28.07 5.34 -11.25
N GLN A 366 26.86 4.89 -10.93
CA GLN A 366 26.44 3.49 -11.07
C GLN A 366 25.85 3.20 -12.45
#